data_AF-A0AAW5XJA5-F1
#
_entry.id   AF-A0AAW5XJA5-F1
#
_cell.length_a   1.000
_cell.length_b   1.000
_cell.length_c   1.000
_cell.angle_alpha   90.00
_cell.angle_beta   90.00
_cell.angle_gamma   90.00
#
_symmetry.space_group_name_H-M   'P 1'
#
loop_
_entity.id
_entity.type
_entity.pdbx_description
1 polymer ?
#
loop_
_entity_poly.entity_id
_entity_poly.type
_entity_poly.pdbx_seq_one_letter_code
_entity_poly.pdbx_strand_id
1 'polypeptide(L)' 'MDKTIVFRIVGRNINYHVGQQIIIDGVGGKITSIRSIKRIGRDGEYELIGRYKPKSNYVDQLLNQFGRN' A
#
# COMPACT_ATOMS: atom_id res chain seq x y z
N MET A 1 7.49 11.91 -13.54
CA MET A 1 7.99 11.04 -12.45
C MET A 1 6.94 10.00 -12.13
N ASP A 2 7.32 8.72 -12.11
CA ASP A 2 6.44 7.64 -11.68
C ASP A 2 6.21 7.73 -10.16
N LYS A 3 5.10 8.33 -9.75
CA LYS A 3 4.75 8.48 -8.34
C LYS A 3 4.34 7.11 -7.78
N THR A 4 5.02 6.67 -6.71
CA THR A 4 4.67 5.46 -5.94
C THR A 4 4.36 5.85 -4.51
N ILE A 5 3.40 5.17 -3.90
CA ILE A 5 2.91 5.45 -2.54
C ILE A 5 3.35 4.31 -1.62
N VAL A 6 3.78 4.66 -0.41
CA VAL A 6 4.06 3.69 0.65
C VAL A 6 2.75 3.21 1.23
N PHE A 7 2.60 1.90 1.39
CA PHE A 7 1.44 1.32 2.05
C PHE A 7 1.85 0.43 3.21
N ARG A 8 0.93 0.29 4.16
CA ARG A 8 1.05 -0.59 5.32
C ARG A 8 -0.24 -1.41 5.44
N ILE A 9 -0.10 -2.73 5.45
CA ILE A 9 -1.21 -3.66 5.69
C ILE A 9 -0.89 -4.44 6.95
N VAL A 10 -1.88 -4.56 7.82
CA VAL A 10 -1.84 -5.40 9.02
C VAL A 10 -2.92 -6.46 8.91
N GLY A 11 -2.59 -7.70 9.24
CA GLY A 11 -3.55 -8.80 9.22
C GLY A 11 -2.91 -10.16 9.37
N ARG A 12 -3.77 -11.18 9.32
CA ARG A 12 -3.38 -12.60 9.31
C ARG A 12 -3.29 -13.08 7.86
N ASN A 13 -2.35 -13.98 7.56
CA ASN A 13 -2.13 -14.54 6.21
C ASN A 13 -1.83 -13.50 5.12
N ILE A 14 -0.91 -12.58 5.41
CA ILE A 14 -0.45 -11.58 4.43
C ILE A 14 0.40 -12.26 3.35
N ASN A 15 -0.19 -12.49 2.17
CA ASN A 15 0.49 -13.09 1.02
C ASN A 15 0.40 -12.18 -0.20
N TYR A 16 1.24 -11.13 -0.22
CA TYR A 16 1.32 -10.18 -1.32
C TYR A 16 2.65 -10.30 -2.05
N HIS A 17 2.65 -10.04 -3.35
CA HIS A 17 3.84 -10.15 -4.19
C HIS A 17 4.05 -8.90 -5.05
N VAL A 18 5.30 -8.64 -5.41
CA VAL A 18 5.63 -7.59 -6.38
C VAL A 18 4.94 -7.90 -7.71
N GLY A 19 4.29 -6.89 -8.28
CA GLY A 19 3.54 -6.99 -9.52
C GLY A 19 2.06 -7.37 -9.35
N GLN A 20 1.63 -7.77 -8.16
CA GLN A 20 0.23 -8.02 -7.85
C GLN A 20 -0.59 -6.73 -7.90
N GLN A 21 -1.82 -6.81 -8.41
CA GLN A 21 -2.79 -5.71 -8.30
C GLN A 21 -3.42 -5.69 -6.91
N ILE A 22 -3.50 -4.51 -6.30
CA ILE A 22 -4.12 -4.29 -4.98
C ILE A 22 -5.01 -3.06 -5.01
N ILE A 23 -5.92 -2.96 -4.04
CA ILE A 23 -6.76 -1.78 -3.81
C ILE A 23 -6.45 -1.29 -2.40
N ILE A 24 -6.07 -0.02 -2.28
CA ILE A 24 -5.86 0.65 -0.98
C ILE A 24 -6.77 1.87 -0.97
N ASP A 25 -7.61 1.98 0.05
CA ASP A 25 -8.57 3.08 0.24
C ASP A 25 -9.40 3.37 -1.03
N GLY A 26 -9.90 2.31 -1.67
CA GLY A 26 -10.70 2.40 -2.90
C GLY A 26 -9.90 2.62 -4.18
N VAL A 27 -8.57 2.75 -4.11
CA VAL A 27 -7.71 2.97 -5.27
C VAL A 27 -6.93 1.74 -5.67
N GLY A 28 -7.23 1.26 -6.87
CA GLY A 28 -6.48 0.19 -7.53
C GLY A 28 -5.07 0.61 -7.95
N GLY A 29 -4.12 -0.29 -7.80
CA GLY A 29 -2.74 -0.11 -8.24
C GLY A 29 -1.97 -1.42 -8.30
N LYS A 30 -0.67 -1.33 -8.57
CA LYS A 30 0.24 -2.47 -8.68
C LYS A 30 1.35 -2.36 -7.64
N ILE A 31 1.61 -3.42 -6.87
CA ILE A 31 2.75 -3.45 -5.94
C ILE A 31 4.04 -3.36 -6.75
N THR A 32 4.91 -2.43 -6.39
CA THR A 32 6.22 -2.23 -7.03
C THR A 32 7.37 -2.73 -6.17
N SER A 33 7.21 -2.76 -4.85
CA SER A 33 8.20 -3.32 -3.93
C SER A 33 7.57 -3.72 -2.61
N ILE A 34 8.16 -4.73 -1.95
CA ILE A 34 7.88 -5.10 -0.56
C ILE A 34 9.17 -4.82 0.20
N ARG A 35 9.06 -3.99 1.25
CA ARG A 35 10.23 -3.54 2.02
C ARG A 35 10.41 -4.30 3.31
N SER A 36 9.32 -4.64 3.99
CA SER A 36 9.36 -5.29 5.29
C SER A 36 8.12 -6.14 5.48
N ILE A 37 8.32 -7.29 6.12
CA ILE A 37 7.27 -8.15 6.67
C ILE A 37 7.70 -8.48 8.09
N LYS A 38 6.89 -8.10 9.08
CA LYS A 38 7.20 -8.29 10.50
C LYS A 38 6.01 -8.90 11.22
N ARG A 39 6.24 -9.89 12.07
CA ARG A 39 5.22 -10.37 13.01
C ARG A 39 5.02 -9.34 14.12
N ILE A 40 3.80 -8.87 14.34
CA ILE A 40 3.48 -7.83 15.32
C ILE A 40 2.58 -8.30 16.48
N GLY A 41 2.11 -9.54 16.46
CA GLY A 41 1.28 -10.11 17.52
C GLY A 41 1.55 -11.60 17.80
N ARG A 42 0.96 -12.10 18.89
CA ARG A 42 1.05 -13.53 19.26
C ARG A 42 0.23 -14.42 18.33
N ASP A 43 -0.86 -13.94 17.74
CA ASP A 43 -1.82 -14.74 16.96
C ASP A 43 -1.55 -14.77 15.45
N GLY A 44 -0.28 -14.81 15.06
CA GLY A 44 0.09 -14.89 13.63
C GLY A 44 -0.27 -13.63 12.84
N GLU A 45 -0.35 -12.48 13.50
CA GLU A 45 -0.56 -11.19 12.85
C GLU A 45 0.76 -10.61 12.35
N TYR A 46 0.75 -10.16 11.10
CA TYR A 46 1.88 -9.56 10.43
C TYR A 46 1.58 -8.13 10.02
N GLU A 47 2.63 -7.33 9.93
CA GLU A 47 2.68 -6.03 9.29
C GLU A 47 3.51 -6.17 8.03
N LEU A 48 2.96 -5.72 6.90
CA LEU A 48 3.68 -5.61 5.64
C LEU A 48 3.74 -4.16 5.20
N ILE A 49 4.94 -3.71 4.86
CA ILE A 49 5.22 -2.38 4.33
C ILE A 49 5.76 -2.53 2.92
N GLY A 50 5.15 -1.82 1.98
CA GLY A 50 5.53 -1.87 0.58
C GLY A 50 5.34 -0.53 -0.13
N ARG A 51 5.58 -0.55 -1.43
CA ARG A 51 5.20 0.54 -2.32
C ARG A 51 4.31 0.02 -3.42
N TYR A 52 3.33 0.82 -3.82
CA TYR A 52 2.48 0.52 -4.95
C TYR A 52 2.38 1.73 -5.89
N LYS A 53 2.15 1.45 -7.16
CA LYS A 53 1.85 2.45 -8.19
C LYS A 53 0.34 2.47 -8.42
N PRO A 54 -0.39 3.53 -8.02
CA PRO A 54 -1.81 3.64 -8.29
C PRO A 54 -2.09 3.73 -9.80
N LYS A 55 -3.24 3.21 -10.25
CA LYS A 55 -3.65 3.23 -11.67
C LYS A 55 -4.09 4.61 -12.17
N SER A 56 -4.37 5.56 -11.28
CA SER A 56 -4.82 6.91 -11.61
C SER A 56 -4.30 7.93 -10.59
N ASN A 57 -4.58 9.22 -10.81
CA ASN A 57 -4.24 10.47 -10.10
C ASN A 57 -4.55 10.49 -8.58
N TYR A 58 -4.55 9.36 -7.89
CA TYR A 58 -4.79 9.25 -6.46
C TYR A 58 -3.82 10.10 -5.63
N VAL A 59 -2.57 10.27 -6.07
CA VAL A 59 -1.67 11.24 -5.41
C VAL A 59 -2.24 12.66 -5.53
N ASP A 60 -2.77 13.03 -6.69
CA ASP A 60 -3.36 14.35 -6.87
C ASP A 60 -4.72 14.46 -6.13
N GLN A 61 -5.48 13.37 -5.98
CA GLN A 61 -6.68 13.32 -5.13
C GLN A 61 -6.34 13.47 -3.64
N LEU A 62 -5.32 12.77 -3.15
CA LEU A 62 -4.81 12.90 -1.78
C LEU A 62 -4.29 14.33 -1.53
N LEU A 63 -3.48 14.87 -2.44
CA LEU A 63 -2.98 16.24 -2.33
C LEU A 63 -4.13 17.27 -2.33
N ASN A 64 -5.18 17.07 -3.12
CA ASN A 64 -6.38 17.92 -3.09
C ASN A 64 -7.20 17.76 -1.79
N GLN A 65 -7.19 16.57 -1.18
CA GLN A 65 -7.93 16.29 0.06
C GLN A 65 -7.20 16.83 1.30
N PHE A 66 -5.86 16.82 1.30
CA PHE A 66 -5.04 17.31 2.42
C PHE A 66 -4.53 18.75 2.25
N GLY A 67 -4.53 19.31 1.02
CA GLY A 67 -4.13 20.69 0.73
C GLY A 67 -5.23 21.75 0.91
N ARG A 68 -6.40 21.36 1.43
CA ARG A 68 -7.57 22.24 1.64
C ARG A 68 -7.81 22.65 3.10
N ASN A 69 -6.78 22.59 3.95
CA ASN A 69 -6.79 23.16 5.29
C ASN A 69 -5.88 24.38 5.38
#